data_AF-A0A3G7TY18-F1
#
_entry.id   AF-A0A3G7TY18-F1
#
_cell.length_a   1.000
_cell.length_b   1.000
_cell.length_c   1.000
_cell.angle_alpha   90.00
_cell.angle_beta   90.00
_cell.angle_gamma   90.00
#
_symmetry.space_group_name_H-M   'P 1'
#
loop_
_entity.id
_entity.type
_entity.pdbx_description
1 polymer ?
#
loop_
_entity_poly.entity_id
_entity_poly.type
_entity_poly.pdbx_seq_one_letter_code
_entity_poly.pdbx_strand_id
1 'polypeptide(L)'
;MDTPNPFQTPAAELQTPAASTAPLRLYSINAVGLATFLGTSVAGSYIIAANLKALGRESEVKKAWYVGIGLLVLMMVLSAVLPESVPAVVFVLPPLFAMNTYARQLFGPIVIEHKLSKGPFFSLWRVAGISLLFMLAFVLVLLALVMLSNPD
;
A
#
# COMPACT_ATOMS: atom_id res chain seq x y z
N MET A 1 9.37 -36.94 51.76
CA MET A 1 10.47 -36.75 50.81
C MET A 1 9.83 -36.64 49.44
N ASP A 2 9.74 -35.43 48.90
CA ASP A 2 9.13 -35.19 47.60
C ASP A 2 10.14 -35.59 46.52
N THR A 3 9.92 -36.74 45.88
CA THR A 3 10.74 -37.19 44.75
C THR A 3 10.53 -36.23 43.57
N PRO A 4 11.61 -35.59 43.05
CA PRO A 4 11.51 -34.72 41.88
C PRO A 4 10.95 -35.50 40.68
N ASN A 5 9.96 -34.92 40.00
CA ASN A 5 9.30 -35.57 38.86
C ASN A 5 10.31 -35.79 37.71
N PRO A 6 10.65 -37.04 37.36
CA PRO A 6 11.67 -37.35 36.35
C PRO A 6 11.24 -37.02 34.91
N PHE A 7 9.97 -36.62 34.70
CA PHE A 7 9.42 -36.23 33.41
C PHE A 7 9.16 -34.71 33.30
N GLN A 8 9.76 -33.89 34.17
CA GLN A 8 9.75 -32.44 33.96
C GLN A 8 10.55 -32.09 32.70
N THR A 9 9.86 -31.59 31.68
CA THR A 9 10.50 -31.03 30.49
C THR A 9 11.37 -29.85 30.91
N PRO A 10 12.60 -29.72 30.37
CA PRO A 10 13.42 -28.54 30.61
C PRO A 10 12.59 -27.29 30.31
N ALA A 11 12.68 -26.29 31.19
CA ALA A 11 12.12 -24.97 30.94
C ALA A 11 12.95 -24.32 29.82
N ALA A 12 12.69 -24.71 28.57
CA ALA A 12 13.18 -24.03 27.41
C ALA A 12 12.39 -22.73 27.30
N GLU A 13 13.01 -21.61 27.69
CA GLU A 13 12.47 -20.31 27.32
C GLU A 13 12.36 -20.28 25.80
N LEU A 14 11.14 -20.06 25.30
CA LEU A 14 10.92 -19.78 23.89
C LEU A 14 11.72 -18.52 23.58
N GLN A 15 12.82 -18.66 22.84
CA GLN A 15 13.52 -17.54 22.24
C GLN A 15 12.53 -16.85 21.30
N THR A 16 11.81 -15.87 21.85
CA THR A 16 11.04 -14.92 21.07
C THR A 16 12.10 -14.24 20.22
N PRO A 17 12.10 -14.40 18.87
CA PRO A 17 13.08 -13.74 18.03
C PRO A 17 13.07 -12.27 18.43
N ALA A 18 14.24 -11.73 18.81
CA ALA A 18 14.35 -10.37 19.30
C ALA A 18 13.51 -9.47 18.39
N ALA A 19 12.37 -9.00 18.92
CA ALA A 19 11.47 -8.13 18.18
C ALA A 19 12.35 -7.00 17.65
N SER A 20 12.33 -6.79 16.34
CA SER A 20 13.12 -5.75 15.67
C SER A 20 13.09 -4.49 16.53
N THR A 21 14.23 -4.11 17.10
CA THR A 21 14.36 -2.98 18.02
C THR A 21 14.09 -1.64 17.32
N ALA A 22 13.81 -1.67 16.02
CA ALA A 22 13.42 -0.51 15.25
C ALA A 22 11.97 -0.13 15.55
N PRO A 23 11.68 1.16 15.84
CA PRO A 23 10.32 1.60 16.12
C PRO A 23 9.43 1.37 14.88
N LEU A 24 8.20 0.91 15.13
CA LEU A 24 7.19 0.73 14.08
C LEU A 24 7.00 2.03 13.30
N ARG A 25 7.22 1.99 11.99
CA ARG A 25 7.03 3.12 11.08
C ARG A 25 5.89 2.85 10.13
N LEU A 26 4.95 3.79 10.08
CA LEU A 26 3.80 3.74 9.19
C LEU A 26 3.90 4.82 8.12
N TYR A 27 3.19 4.61 7.02
CA TYR A 27 2.85 5.66 6.07
C TYR A 27 1.58 6.37 6.53
N SER A 28 1.51 7.69 6.32
CA SER A 28 0.32 8.47 6.64
C SER A 28 -0.77 8.30 5.58
N ILE A 29 -2.00 8.72 5.88
CA ILE A 29 -3.08 8.76 4.88
C ILE A 29 -2.72 9.70 3.71
N ASN A 30 -1.99 10.78 3.98
CA ASN A 30 -1.51 11.69 2.94
C ASN A 30 -0.49 11.02 2.01
N ALA A 31 0.32 10.09 2.53
CA ALA A 31 1.22 9.30 1.69
C ALA A 31 0.46 8.42 0.68
N VAL A 32 -0.66 7.82 1.07
CA VAL A 32 -1.51 7.05 0.13
C VAL A 32 -2.07 7.96 -0.96
N GLY A 33 -2.54 9.16 -0.58
CA GLY A 33 -3.06 10.15 -1.52
C GLY A 33 -1.99 10.62 -2.51
N LEU A 34 -0.83 11.03 -2.00
CA LEU A 34 0.31 11.45 -2.83
C LEU A 34 0.75 10.33 -3.79
N ALA A 35 0.83 9.09 -3.30
CA ALA A 35 1.21 7.96 -4.14
C ALA A 35 0.18 7.69 -5.24
N THR A 36 -1.10 7.78 -4.93
CA THR A 36 -2.17 7.59 -5.90
C THR A 36 -2.15 8.66 -6.98
N PHE A 37 -1.96 9.92 -6.56
CA PHE A 37 -1.93 11.07 -7.47
C PHE A 37 -0.71 11.03 -8.41
N LEU A 38 0.47 10.72 -7.86
CA LEU A 38 1.73 10.80 -8.62
C LEU A 38 2.07 9.52 -9.38
N GLY A 39 1.65 8.36 -8.88
CA GLY A 39 2.07 7.04 -9.38
C GLY A 39 0.94 6.10 -9.78
N THR A 40 -0.33 6.54 -9.80
CA THR A 40 -1.57 5.76 -9.99
C THR A 40 -2.07 5.01 -8.73
N SER A 41 -3.30 4.47 -8.79
CA SER A 41 -3.90 3.65 -7.72
C SER A 41 -3.03 2.45 -7.33
N VAL A 42 -2.17 1.95 -8.22
CA VAL A 42 -1.24 0.86 -7.93
C VAL A 42 -0.16 1.32 -6.93
N ALA A 43 0.41 2.51 -7.09
CA ALA A 43 1.33 3.08 -6.11
C ALA A 43 0.64 3.34 -4.75
N GLY A 44 -0.59 3.84 -4.77
CA GLY A 44 -1.42 3.96 -3.56
C GLY A 44 -1.60 2.60 -2.85
N SER A 45 -1.83 1.54 -3.62
CA SER A 45 -2.02 0.18 -3.09
C SER A 45 -0.74 -0.39 -2.49
N TYR A 46 0.42 -0.07 -3.04
CA TYR A 46 1.71 -0.42 -2.46
C TYR A 46 1.89 0.21 -1.07
N ILE A 47 1.55 1.49 -0.90
CA ILE A 47 1.62 2.17 0.40
C ILE A 47 0.66 1.54 1.42
N ILE A 48 -0.57 1.22 0.99
CA ILE A 48 -1.54 0.50 1.82
C ILE A 48 -1.00 -0.88 2.23
N ALA A 49 -0.48 -1.66 1.27
CA ALA A 49 0.09 -2.98 1.51
C ALA A 49 1.28 -2.93 2.48
N ALA A 50 2.15 -1.92 2.36
CA ALA A 50 3.27 -1.73 3.28
C ALA A 50 2.79 -1.48 4.72
N ASN A 51 1.75 -0.66 4.90
CA ASN A 51 1.13 -0.46 6.21
C ASN A 51 0.47 -1.74 6.73
N LEU A 52 -0.28 -2.47 5.91
CA LEU A 52 -0.91 -3.73 6.32
C LEU A 52 0.12 -4.75 6.81
N LYS A 53 1.25 -4.90 6.10
CA LYS A 53 2.37 -5.74 6.55
C LYS A 53 2.96 -5.26 7.88
N ALA A 54 3.21 -3.96 8.01
CA ALA A 54 3.75 -3.38 9.24
C ALA A 54 2.81 -3.58 10.45
N LEU A 55 1.50 -3.66 10.19
CA LEU A 55 0.46 -3.93 11.20
C LEU A 55 0.17 -5.43 11.41
N GLY A 56 0.95 -6.34 10.81
CA GLY A 56 0.76 -7.79 10.93
C GLY A 56 -0.48 -8.33 10.18
N ARG A 57 -1.09 -7.54 9.31
CA ARG A 57 -2.33 -7.87 8.56
C ARG A 57 -2.02 -8.35 7.15
N GLU A 58 -1.11 -9.33 7.03
CA GLU A 58 -0.61 -9.80 5.73
C GLU A 58 -1.71 -10.43 4.85
N SER A 59 -2.71 -11.06 5.46
CA SER A 59 -3.85 -11.65 4.75
C SER A 59 -4.63 -10.64 3.91
N GLU A 60 -4.60 -9.35 4.26
CA GLU A 60 -5.31 -8.29 3.57
C GLU A 60 -4.48 -7.62 2.47
N VAL A 61 -3.18 -7.90 2.39
CA VAL A 61 -2.27 -7.29 1.40
C VAL A 61 -2.70 -7.62 -0.02
N LYS A 62 -3.09 -8.87 -0.27
CA LYS A 62 -3.56 -9.30 -1.59
C LYS A 62 -4.81 -8.53 -2.03
N LYS A 63 -5.73 -8.27 -1.10
CA LYS A 63 -6.93 -7.45 -1.35
C LYS A 63 -6.55 -6.01 -1.70
N ALA A 64 -5.57 -5.41 -1.02
CA ALA A 64 -5.12 -4.05 -1.34
C ALA A 64 -4.60 -3.93 -2.78
N TRP A 65 -3.80 -4.91 -3.24
CA TRP A 65 -3.34 -4.96 -4.63
C TRP A 65 -4.48 -5.13 -5.63
N TYR A 66 -5.44 -6.01 -5.36
CA TYR A 66 -6.61 -6.17 -6.23
C TYR A 66 -7.44 -4.90 -6.35
N VAL A 67 -7.63 -4.16 -5.26
CA VAL A 67 -8.33 -2.86 -5.29
C VAL A 67 -7.54 -1.86 -6.14
N GLY A 68 -6.22 -1.75 -5.94
CA GLY A 68 -5.39 -0.81 -6.70
C GLY A 68 -5.33 -1.09 -8.20
N ILE A 69 -5.09 -2.34 -8.56
CA ILE A 69 -5.01 -2.80 -9.96
C ILE A 69 -6.40 -2.74 -10.61
N GLY A 70 -7.44 -3.22 -9.92
CA GLY A 70 -8.80 -3.19 -10.43
C GLY A 70 -9.29 -1.78 -10.71
N LEU A 71 -8.96 -0.83 -9.82
CA LEU A 71 -9.27 0.59 -10.02
C LEU A 71 -8.50 1.19 -11.19
N LEU A 72 -7.24 0.82 -11.41
CA LEU A 72 -6.46 1.26 -12.58
C LEU A 72 -7.11 0.75 -13.87
N VAL A 73 -7.41 -0.55 -13.95
CA VAL A 73 -8.05 -1.17 -15.11
C VAL A 73 -9.42 -0.53 -15.38
N LEU A 74 -10.21 -0.30 -14.32
CA LEU A 74 -11.50 0.39 -14.44
C LEU A 74 -11.35 1.78 -15.07
N MET A 75 -10.38 2.58 -14.62
CA MET A 75 -10.13 3.91 -15.20
C MET A 75 -9.67 3.82 -16.66
N MET A 76 -8.86 2.83 -17.02
CA MET A 76 -8.45 2.61 -18.41
C MET A 76 -9.63 2.23 -19.30
N VAL A 77 -10.52 1.35 -18.84
CA VAL A 77 -11.75 0.98 -19.58
C VAL A 77 -12.66 2.19 -19.73
N LEU A 78 -12.87 2.96 -18.67
CA LEU A 78 -13.67 4.18 -18.76
C LEU A 78 -13.05 5.18 -19.74
N SER A 79 -11.73 5.34 -19.74
CA SER A 79 -11.04 6.22 -20.68
C SER A 79 -11.21 5.79 -22.14
N ALA A 80 -11.38 4.50 -22.42
CA ALA A 80 -11.58 3.99 -23.77
C ALA A 80 -13.02 4.10 -24.26
N VAL A 81 -14.00 4.19 -23.35
CA VAL A 81 -15.43 4.22 -23.66
C VAL A 81 -16.01 5.65 -23.60
N LEU A 82 -15.47 6.51 -22.75
CA LEU A 82 -15.97 7.88 -22.59
C LEU A 82 -15.53 8.79 -23.74
N PRO A 83 -16.36 9.78 -24.12
CA PRO A 83 -15.98 10.77 -25.13
C PRO A 83 -14.78 11.63 -24.69
N GLU A 84 -14.00 12.12 -25.66
CA GLU A 84 -12.85 13.01 -25.42
C GLU A 84 -13.23 14.36 -24.79
N SER A 85 -14.51 14.74 -24.84
CA SER A 85 -15.01 15.94 -24.15
C SER A 85 -15.03 15.82 -22.62
N VAL A 86 -14.84 14.61 -22.08
CA VAL A 86 -14.78 14.41 -20.63
C VAL A 86 -13.48 14.97 -20.08
N PRO A 87 -13.51 15.89 -19.09
CA PRO A 87 -12.30 16.48 -18.55
C PRO A 87 -11.41 15.44 -17.84
N ALA A 88 -10.09 15.56 -18.03
CA ALA A 88 -9.09 14.64 -17.44
C ALA A 88 -9.21 14.47 -15.92
N VAL A 89 -9.69 15.50 -15.21
CA VAL A 89 -9.91 15.49 -13.76
C VAL A 89 -10.82 14.34 -13.30
N VAL A 90 -11.74 13.89 -14.16
CA VAL A 90 -12.64 12.76 -13.90
C VAL A 90 -11.90 11.42 -13.79
N PHE A 91 -10.71 11.31 -14.38
CA PHE A 91 -9.87 10.10 -14.26
C PHE A 91 -8.87 10.18 -13.10
N VAL A 92 -8.68 11.37 -12.52
CA VAL A 92 -7.70 11.60 -11.43
C VAL A 92 -8.38 11.60 -10.06
N LEU A 93 -9.48 12.33 -9.90
CA LEU A 93 -10.11 12.50 -8.59
C LEU A 93 -10.74 11.22 -8.04
N PRO A 94 -11.51 10.42 -8.81
CA PRO A 94 -12.15 9.23 -8.25
C PRO A 94 -11.14 8.22 -7.71
N PRO A 95 -10.04 7.87 -8.41
CA PRO A 95 -9.04 6.98 -7.83
C PRO A 95 -8.38 7.54 -6.58
N LEU A 96 -8.06 8.85 -6.59
CA LEU A 96 -7.48 9.52 -5.44
C LEU A 96 -8.38 9.42 -4.21
N PHE A 97 -9.66 9.76 -4.34
CA PHE A 97 -10.62 9.67 -3.24
C PHE A 97 -10.87 8.22 -2.83
N ALA A 98 -11.02 7.29 -3.78
CA ALA A 98 -11.24 5.88 -3.50
C ALA A 98 -10.09 5.27 -2.68
N MET A 99 -8.84 5.52 -3.07
CA MET A 99 -7.69 4.99 -2.34
C MET A 99 -7.51 5.67 -0.97
N ASN A 100 -7.76 6.98 -0.87
CA ASN A 100 -7.64 7.69 0.41
C ASN A 100 -8.72 7.25 1.41
N THR A 101 -9.96 7.06 0.94
CA THR A 101 -11.07 6.56 1.76
C THR A 101 -10.83 5.11 2.16
N TYR A 102 -10.37 4.25 1.24
CA TYR A 102 -10.01 2.87 1.54
C TYR A 102 -8.91 2.77 2.62
N ALA A 103 -7.86 3.58 2.51
CA ALA A 103 -6.82 3.65 3.55
C ALA A 103 -7.36 4.09 4.92
N ARG A 104 -8.27 5.08 4.96
CA ARG A 104 -8.91 5.55 6.20
C ARG A 104 -9.76 4.46 6.84
N GLN A 105 -10.49 3.68 6.04
CA GLN A 105 -11.27 2.55 6.54
C GLN A 105 -10.38 1.45 7.12
N LEU A 106 -9.24 1.16 6.47
CA LEU A 106 -8.35 0.10 6.92
C LEU A 106 -7.58 0.46 8.20
N PHE A 107 -7.05 1.68 8.29
CA PHE A 107 -6.11 2.03 9.37
C PHE A 107 -6.17 3.49 9.82
N GLY A 108 -7.26 4.21 9.54
CA GLY A 108 -7.44 5.60 9.97
C GLY A 108 -7.27 5.81 11.48
N PRO A 109 -8.01 5.09 12.34
CA PRO A 109 -7.87 5.20 13.79
C PRO A 109 -6.45 4.89 14.28
N ILE A 110 -5.83 3.84 13.74
CA ILE A 110 -4.46 3.41 14.08
C ILE A 110 -3.45 4.50 13.73
N VAL A 111 -3.57 5.13 12.55
CA VAL A 111 -2.68 6.23 12.15
C VAL A 111 -2.87 7.47 13.03
N ILE A 112 -4.08 7.75 13.50
CA ILE A 112 -4.34 8.85 14.44
C ILE A 112 -3.67 8.55 15.78
N GLU A 113 -3.88 7.37 16.34
CA GLU A 113 -3.25 6.94 17.59
C GLU A 113 -1.73 6.94 17.49
N HIS A 114 -1.17 6.41 16.39
CA HIS A 114 0.27 6.43 16.11
C HIS A 114 0.83 7.87 16.07
N LYS A 115 0.05 8.83 15.54
CA LYS A 115 0.45 10.24 15.55
C LYS A 115 0.38 10.84 16.96
N LEU A 116 -0.65 10.51 17.74
CA LEU A 116 -0.82 10.99 19.12
C LEU A 116 0.26 10.44 20.05
N SER A 117 0.69 9.20 19.85
CA SER A 117 1.80 8.58 20.57
C SER A 117 3.19 9.03 20.08
N LYS A 118 3.25 10.01 19.15
CA LYS A 118 4.48 10.50 18.51
C LYS A 118 5.27 9.40 17.78
N GLY A 119 4.57 8.38 17.30
CA GLY A 119 5.13 7.31 16.48
C GLY A 119 5.70 7.85 15.16
N PRO A 120 6.83 7.30 14.68
CA PRO A 120 7.49 7.80 13.47
C PRO A 120 6.72 7.43 12.19
N PHE A 121 6.72 8.36 11.22
CA PHE A 121 6.18 8.13 9.88
C PHE A 121 7.30 8.14 8.82
N PHE A 122 7.09 7.46 7.71
CA PHE A 122 7.94 7.63 6.53
C PHE A 122 7.73 9.02 5.89
N SER A 123 8.81 9.58 5.33
CA SER A 123 8.78 10.89 4.68
C SER A 123 7.99 10.87 3.37
N LEU A 124 7.32 11.97 3.05
CA LEU A 124 6.60 12.12 1.77
C LEU A 124 7.55 12.14 0.57
N TRP A 125 8.81 12.55 0.75
CA TRP A 125 9.83 12.46 -0.31
C TRP A 125 10.12 11.02 -0.74
N ARG A 126 10.22 10.11 0.24
CA ARG A 126 10.33 8.67 -0.06
C ARG A 126 9.11 8.19 -0.86
N VAL A 127 7.92 8.64 -0.47
CA VAL A 127 6.67 8.29 -1.16
C VAL A 127 6.68 8.82 -2.59
N ALA A 128 7.08 10.08 -2.80
CA ALA A 128 7.18 10.66 -4.14
C ALA A 128 8.14 9.86 -5.03
N GLY A 129 9.33 9.50 -4.52
CA GLY A 129 10.29 8.66 -5.24
C GLY A 129 9.74 7.28 -5.62
N ILE A 130 9.08 6.60 -4.67
CA ILE A 130 8.42 5.31 -4.96
C ILE A 130 7.34 5.48 -6.04
N SER A 131 6.56 6.56 -5.96
CA SER A 131 5.47 6.83 -6.88
C SER A 131 5.97 7.12 -8.29
N LEU A 132 7.10 7.81 -8.43
CA LEU A 132 7.78 8.00 -9.71
C LEU A 132 8.22 6.67 -10.33
N LEU A 133 8.68 5.71 -9.53
CA LEU A 133 9.05 4.38 -10.05
C LEU A 133 7.84 3.62 -10.58
N PHE A 134 6.70 3.68 -9.87
CA PHE A 134 5.44 3.11 -10.37
C PHE A 134 4.96 3.82 -11.64
N MET A 135 5.05 5.15 -11.70
CA MET A 135 4.70 5.92 -12.89
C MET A 135 5.59 5.53 -14.07
N LEU A 136 6.90 5.42 -13.87
CA LEU A 136 7.85 5.00 -14.89
C LEU A 136 7.50 3.58 -15.40
N ALA A 137 7.28 2.64 -14.49
CA ALA A 137 6.88 1.28 -14.86
C ALA A 137 5.58 1.28 -15.66
N PHE A 138 4.59 2.07 -15.26
CA PHE A 138 3.32 2.21 -15.97
C PHE A 138 3.50 2.76 -17.38
N VAL A 139 4.28 3.84 -17.55
CA VAL A 139 4.59 4.41 -18.87
C VAL A 139 5.32 3.39 -19.75
N LEU A 140 6.29 2.65 -19.23
CA LEU A 140 7.00 1.61 -19.99
C LEU A 140 6.06 0.50 -20.45
N VAL A 141 5.13 0.07 -19.61
CA VAL A 141 4.09 -0.92 -19.99
C VAL A 141 3.20 -0.37 -21.09
N LEU A 142 2.73 0.88 -20.99
CA LEU A 142 1.92 1.50 -22.03
C LEU A 142 2.67 1.60 -23.36
N LEU A 143 3.94 2.03 -23.34
CA LEU A 143 4.77 2.11 -24.54
C LEU A 143 4.96 0.72 -25.19
N ALA A 144 5.24 -0.30 -24.40
CA ALA A 144 5.39 -1.67 -24.89
C ALA A 144 4.09 -2.19 -25.54
N LEU A 145 2.93 -1.88 -24.95
CA LEU A 145 1.62 -2.24 -25.52
C LEU A 145 1.38 -1.52 -26.85
N VAL A 146 1.70 -0.23 -26.94
CA VAL A 146 1.55 0.55 -28.18
C VAL A 146 2.44 -0.01 -29.29
N MET A 147 3.71 -0.32 -28.99
CA MET A 147 4.65 -0.92 -29.94
C MET A 147 4.19 -2.31 -30.41
N LEU A 148 3.63 -3.13 -29.50
CA LEU A 148 3.10 -4.45 -29.88
C LEU A 148 1.83 -4.34 -30.72
N SER A 149 0.99 -3.32 -30.49
CA SER A 149 -0.25 -3.09 -31.24
C SER A 149 -0.01 -2.51 -32.64
N ASN A 150 1.10 -1.80 -32.84
CA ASN A 150 1.50 -1.23 -34.13
C ASN A 150 2.91 -1.72 -34.49
N PRO A 151 3.06 -2.99 -34.88
CA PRO A 151 4.33 -3.46 -35.43
C PRO A 151 4.51 -2.82 -36.81
N ASP A 152 5.56 -2.01 -36.97
CA ASP A 152 6.03 -1.56 -38.29
C ASP A 152 6.37 -2.76 -39.21
#